data_AF-A0A1G0CR45-F1
#
_entry.id   AF-A0A1G0CR45-F1
#
_cell.length_a   1.000
_cell.length_b   1.000
_cell.length_c   1.000
_cell.angle_alpha   90.00
_cell.angle_beta   90.00
_cell.angle_gamma   90.00
#
_symmetry.space_group_name_H-M   'P 1'
#
loop_
_entity.id
_entity.type
_entity.pdbx_description
1 polymer ?
#
loop_
_entity_poly.entity_id
_entity_poly.type
_entity_poly.pdbx_seq_one_letter_code
_entity_poly.pdbx_strand_id
1 'polypeptide(L)'
;MALVGFFDILGTRDAVMNDRFSDFVSLDFVGPVAVAARYYPKLRFAVFSDSVIVSAEDGDERIFLRAVTYISGQWLADYILVRGGIAVGDIRWVDSKMNDEMFRTFQNLMYARVYGKALILAHDIEQKSGPGAITFLTDIAAQRLSEFDSNHVLHGTTPMLCWASEREATALLGYSNSKLKNHPNESDGRRQALATTFYWEQVVAQKLYLPDLYEGPFPP
;
A
#
# COMPACT_ATOMS: atom_id res chain seq x y z
N MET A 1 -11.83 8.62 13.85
CA MET A 1 -12.32 8.23 12.49
C MET A 1 -11.43 7.12 11.95
N ALA A 2 -11.85 6.34 10.95
CA ALA A 2 -11.01 5.25 10.44
C ALA A 2 -9.83 5.77 9.60
N LEU A 3 -8.72 5.03 9.60
CA LEU A 3 -7.65 5.11 8.59
C LEU A 3 -7.96 4.10 7.49
N VAL A 4 -7.85 4.53 6.23
CA VAL A 4 -8.16 3.70 5.06
C VAL A 4 -7.04 3.83 4.05
N GLY A 5 -6.46 2.69 3.66
CA GLY A 5 -5.52 2.57 2.56
C GLY A 5 -6.16 1.93 1.33
N PHE A 6 -5.85 2.45 0.16
CA PHE A 6 -6.11 1.86 -1.15
C PHE A 6 -4.77 1.68 -1.85
N PHE A 7 -4.46 0.46 -2.31
CA PHE A 7 -3.18 0.10 -2.91
C PHE A 7 -3.43 -0.62 -4.23
N ASP A 8 -2.65 -0.31 -5.26
CA ASP A 8 -2.84 -0.81 -6.63
C ASP A 8 -1.50 -1.16 -7.27
N ILE A 9 -1.42 -2.29 -7.97
CA ILE A 9 -0.22 -2.66 -8.73
C ILE A 9 -0.04 -1.70 -9.91
N LEU A 10 1.14 -1.11 -10.02
CA LEU A 10 1.47 -0.22 -11.12
C LEU A 10 1.52 -0.95 -12.46
N GLY A 11 0.71 -0.49 -13.40
CA GLY A 11 0.79 -0.90 -14.80
C GLY A 11 0.18 -2.27 -15.08
N THR A 12 -0.68 -2.81 -14.21
CA THR A 12 -1.39 -4.08 -14.45
C THR A 12 -2.06 -4.12 -15.81
N ARG A 13 -2.79 -3.06 -16.20
CA ARG A 13 -3.45 -3.00 -17.51
C ARG A 13 -2.47 -3.25 -18.65
N ASP A 14 -1.34 -2.55 -18.66
CA ASP A 14 -0.33 -2.70 -19.71
C ASP A 14 0.40 -4.05 -19.61
N ALA A 15 0.54 -4.62 -18.42
CA ALA A 15 1.11 -5.95 -18.24
C ALA A 15 0.17 -7.02 -18.81
N VAL A 16 -1.14 -6.94 -18.52
CA VAL A 16 -2.18 -7.86 -19.01
C VAL A 16 -2.32 -7.75 -20.53
N MET A 17 -2.43 -6.54 -21.08
CA MET A 17 -2.59 -6.32 -22.52
C MET A 17 -1.37 -6.76 -23.35
N ASN A 18 -0.23 -7.01 -22.71
CA ASN A 18 1.00 -7.48 -23.35
C ASN A 18 1.43 -8.88 -22.84
N ASP A 19 0.53 -9.65 -22.22
CA ASP A 19 0.78 -11.02 -21.72
C ASP A 19 1.99 -11.14 -20.77
N ARG A 20 2.28 -10.09 -20.00
CA ARG A 20 3.35 -10.03 -18.99
C ARG A 20 2.84 -10.20 -17.56
N PHE A 21 1.53 -10.10 -17.34
CA PHE A 21 0.91 -10.34 -16.04
C PHE A 21 0.62 -11.83 -15.87
N SER A 22 1.10 -12.44 -14.78
CA SER A 22 0.99 -13.87 -14.53
C SER A 22 0.23 -14.18 -13.25
N ASP A 23 -0.27 -15.41 -13.13
CA ASP A 23 -0.91 -15.91 -11.92
C ASP A 23 0.01 -15.79 -10.69
N PHE A 24 1.33 -15.94 -10.88
CA PHE A 24 2.31 -15.76 -9.81
C PHE A 24 2.30 -14.33 -9.26
N VAL A 25 2.29 -13.31 -10.12
CA VAL A 25 2.22 -11.91 -9.68
C VAL A 25 0.95 -11.64 -8.87
N SER A 26 -0.18 -12.21 -9.30
CA SER A 26 -1.45 -12.11 -8.57
C SER A 26 -1.37 -12.80 -7.20
N LEU A 27 -0.82 -14.01 -7.13
CA LEU A 27 -0.67 -14.75 -5.87
C LEU A 27 0.31 -14.08 -4.91
N ASP A 28 1.45 -13.62 -5.40
CA ASP A 28 2.49 -12.93 -4.62
C ASP A 28 2.01 -11.55 -4.14
N PHE A 29 1.11 -10.90 -4.89
CA PHE A 29 0.44 -9.68 -4.42
C PHE A 29 -0.55 -9.96 -3.27
N VAL A 30 -1.35 -11.02 -3.36
CA VAL A 30 -2.40 -11.31 -2.37
C VAL A 30 -1.87 -12.03 -1.12
N GLY A 31 -0.82 -12.85 -1.26
CA GLY A 31 -0.23 -13.65 -0.18
C GLY A 31 0.08 -12.85 1.09
N PRO A 32 0.89 -11.77 1.01
CA PRO A 32 1.21 -10.92 2.15
C PRO A 32 -0.03 -10.29 2.81
N VAL A 33 -1.05 -9.94 2.02
CA VAL A 33 -2.31 -9.39 2.53
C VAL A 33 -3.06 -10.43 3.35
N ALA A 34 -3.15 -11.67 2.87
CA ALA A 34 -3.78 -12.77 3.59
C ALA A 34 -3.05 -13.08 4.91
N VAL A 35 -1.71 -13.03 4.89
CA VAL A 35 -0.89 -13.18 6.09
C VAL A 35 -1.18 -12.04 7.08
N ALA A 36 -1.15 -10.79 6.64
CA ALA A 36 -1.46 -9.63 7.48
C ALA A 36 -2.88 -9.71 8.07
N ALA A 37 -3.88 -10.11 7.27
CA ALA A 37 -5.26 -10.28 7.73
C ALA A 37 -5.39 -11.35 8.84
N ARG A 38 -4.60 -12.42 8.76
CA ARG A 38 -4.55 -13.45 9.81
C ARG A 38 -4.00 -12.89 11.13
N TYR A 39 -2.96 -12.06 11.08
CA TYR A 39 -2.25 -11.61 12.27
C TYR A 39 -2.77 -10.30 12.87
N TYR A 40 -3.49 -9.50 12.09
CA TYR A 40 -4.09 -8.24 12.53
C TYR A 40 -5.62 -8.30 12.41
N PRO A 41 -6.32 -9.12 13.23
CA PRO A 41 -7.76 -9.36 13.10
C PRO A 41 -8.64 -8.12 13.37
N LYS A 42 -8.07 -7.07 13.96
CA LYS A 42 -8.73 -5.77 14.14
C LYS A 42 -8.78 -4.94 12.85
N LEU A 43 -7.89 -5.22 11.91
CA LEU A 43 -7.90 -4.59 10.60
C LEU A 43 -8.85 -5.32 9.67
N ARG A 44 -9.42 -4.60 8.72
CA ARG A 44 -10.22 -5.20 7.65
C ARG A 44 -9.52 -5.03 6.32
N PHE A 45 -9.54 -6.09 5.53
CA PHE A 45 -8.92 -6.16 4.21
C PHE A 45 -9.93 -6.58 3.16
N ALA A 46 -9.81 -6.04 1.96
CA ALA A 46 -10.46 -6.54 0.77
C ALA A 46 -9.45 -6.51 -0.37
N VAL A 47 -9.50 -7.52 -1.23
CA VAL A 47 -8.66 -7.62 -2.41
C VAL A 47 -9.58 -7.75 -3.60
N PHE A 48 -9.30 -6.98 -4.66
CA PHE A 48 -10.01 -7.07 -5.91
C PHE A 48 -9.06 -6.84 -7.07
N SER A 49 -8.90 -7.86 -7.93
CA SER A 49 -7.95 -7.82 -9.05
C SER A 49 -6.53 -7.50 -8.54
N ASP A 50 -6.02 -6.33 -8.90
CA ASP A 50 -4.70 -5.76 -8.64
C ASP A 50 -4.72 -4.71 -7.53
N SER A 51 -5.83 -4.61 -6.79
CA SER A 51 -6.02 -3.61 -5.74
C SER A 51 -6.35 -4.22 -4.39
N VAL A 52 -5.95 -3.50 -3.34
CA VAL A 52 -6.16 -3.86 -1.93
C VAL A 52 -6.72 -2.67 -1.18
N ILE A 53 -7.75 -2.92 -0.39
CA ILE A 53 -8.30 -1.99 0.59
C ILE A 53 -7.92 -2.51 1.97
N VAL A 54 -7.39 -1.65 2.82
CA VAL A 54 -7.19 -1.92 4.25
C VAL A 54 -7.78 -0.80 5.07
N SER A 55 -8.44 -1.12 6.18
CA SER A 55 -8.90 -0.10 7.11
C SER A 55 -8.63 -0.47 8.57
N ALA A 56 -8.33 0.55 9.37
CA ALA A 56 -8.24 0.48 10.81
C ALA A 56 -9.25 1.45 11.45
N GLU A 57 -9.82 1.03 12.58
CA GLU A 57 -10.61 1.91 13.43
C GLU A 57 -9.74 2.96 14.13
N ASP A 58 -10.40 3.90 14.78
CA ASP A 58 -9.74 4.94 15.57
C ASP A 58 -8.91 4.34 16.71
N GLY A 59 -7.63 4.72 16.85
CA GLY A 59 -6.73 4.21 17.90
C GLY A 59 -5.93 2.95 17.52
N ASP A 60 -6.12 2.42 16.30
CA ASP A 60 -5.41 1.26 15.78
C ASP A 60 -4.30 1.65 14.76
N GLU A 61 -3.77 2.87 14.80
CA GLU A 61 -2.74 3.39 13.89
C GLU A 61 -1.49 2.51 13.85
N ARG A 62 -1.04 2.05 15.02
CA ARG A 62 0.16 1.21 15.16
C ARG A 62 0.02 -0.10 14.40
N ILE A 63 -1.12 -0.76 14.51
CA ILE A 63 -1.34 -2.05 13.84
C ILE A 63 -1.58 -1.85 12.35
N PHE A 64 -2.24 -0.76 11.95
CA PHE A 64 -2.38 -0.36 10.55
C PHE A 64 -1.01 -0.19 9.89
N LEU A 65 -0.13 0.61 10.49
CA LEU A 65 1.22 0.88 10.00
C LEU A 65 2.05 -0.41 9.94
N ARG A 66 1.98 -1.28 10.96
CA ARG A 66 2.64 -2.59 10.93
C ARG A 66 2.18 -3.46 9.76
N ALA A 67 0.88 -3.54 9.52
CA ALA A 67 0.34 -4.30 8.40
C ALA A 67 0.79 -3.70 7.07
N VAL A 68 0.68 -2.38 6.89
CA VAL A 68 1.07 -1.71 5.64
C VAL A 68 2.57 -1.80 5.37
N THR A 69 3.42 -1.61 6.38
CA THR A 69 4.88 -1.79 6.27
C THR A 69 5.20 -3.22 5.86
N TYR A 70 4.63 -4.23 6.56
CA TYR A 70 4.86 -5.64 6.22
C TYR A 70 4.46 -5.94 4.78
N ILE A 71 3.24 -5.57 4.38
CA ILE A 71 2.72 -5.85 3.05
C ILE A 71 3.57 -5.15 1.98
N SER A 72 3.93 -3.88 2.18
CA SER A 72 4.76 -3.10 1.26
C SER A 72 6.16 -3.69 1.11
N GLY A 73 6.77 -4.14 2.21
CA GLY A 73 8.07 -4.82 2.20
C GLY A 73 8.04 -6.12 1.40
N GLN A 74 6.99 -6.94 1.57
CA GLN A 74 6.85 -8.19 0.81
C GLN A 74 6.62 -7.94 -0.68
N TRP A 75 5.67 -7.07 -1.05
CA TRP A 75 5.44 -6.72 -2.46
C TRP A 75 6.73 -6.28 -3.15
N LEU A 76 7.52 -5.46 -2.46
CA LEU A 76 8.75 -4.95 -3.02
C LEU A 76 9.86 -6.01 -3.11
N ALA A 77 9.94 -6.93 -2.14
CA ALA A 77 10.85 -8.08 -2.20
C ALA A 77 10.55 -8.98 -3.42
N ASP A 78 9.27 -9.12 -3.78
CA ASP A 78 8.81 -9.84 -4.97
C ASP A 78 8.79 -8.96 -6.24
N TYR A 79 9.37 -7.76 -6.17
CA TYR A 79 9.43 -6.78 -7.25
C TYR A 79 8.07 -6.33 -7.81
N ILE A 80 7.02 -6.46 -7.01
CA ILE A 80 5.68 -5.95 -7.30
C ILE A 80 5.64 -4.47 -6.90
N LEU A 81 5.60 -3.62 -7.91
CA LEU A 81 5.57 -2.17 -7.71
C LEU A 81 4.14 -1.73 -7.42
N VAL A 82 3.90 -1.27 -6.20
CA VAL A 82 2.57 -0.86 -5.73
C VAL A 82 2.56 0.63 -5.44
N ARG A 83 1.49 1.29 -5.89
CA ARG A 83 1.17 2.68 -5.53
C ARG A 83 -0.02 2.68 -4.60
N GLY A 84 -0.01 3.59 -3.63
CA GLY A 84 -1.04 3.64 -2.61
C GLY A 84 -1.54 5.03 -2.32
N GLY A 85 -2.69 5.09 -1.67
CA GLY A 85 -3.27 6.30 -1.10
C GLY A 85 -3.86 5.98 0.26
N ILE A 86 -3.61 6.84 1.25
CA ILE A 86 -4.16 6.70 2.60
C ILE A 86 -4.94 7.96 2.97
N ALA A 87 -6.15 7.75 3.46
CA ALA A 87 -7.05 8.80 3.91
C ALA A 87 -7.64 8.49 5.29
N VAL A 88 -8.07 9.54 5.98
CA VAL A 88 -8.84 9.44 7.22
C VAL A 88 -10.29 9.80 6.94
N GLY A 89 -11.23 9.03 7.50
CA GLY A 89 -12.65 9.36 7.45
C GLY A 89 -13.55 8.13 7.57
N ASP A 90 -14.77 8.26 7.07
CA ASP A 90 -15.77 7.19 7.16
C ASP A 90 -15.51 6.08 6.13
N ILE A 91 -15.53 4.85 6.60
CA ILE A 91 -15.63 3.62 5.80
C ILE A 91 -16.71 2.72 6.39
N ARG A 92 -17.45 2.03 5.53
CA ARG A 92 -18.47 1.07 5.92
C ARG A 92 -18.23 -0.23 5.21
N TRP A 93 -18.17 -1.27 6.01
CA TRP A 93 -18.17 -2.64 5.58
C TRP A 93 -19.56 -3.20 5.81
N VAL A 94 -20.21 -3.64 4.74
CA VAL A 94 -21.59 -4.14 4.82
C VAL A 94 -21.55 -5.64 5.05
N ASP A 95 -21.67 -6.04 6.32
CA ASP A 95 -21.81 -7.42 6.72
C ASP A 95 -23.30 -7.76 6.91
N SER A 96 -23.72 -8.93 6.45
CA SER A 96 -25.09 -9.42 6.61
C SER A 96 -25.02 -10.92 6.80
N LYS A 97 -25.02 -11.36 8.08
CA LYS A 97 -24.83 -12.77 8.43
C LYS A 97 -25.69 -13.72 7.60
N MET A 98 -26.99 -13.44 7.47
CA MET A 98 -27.93 -14.27 6.70
C MET A 98 -27.55 -14.34 5.22
N ASN A 99 -27.30 -13.19 4.58
CA ASN A 99 -26.96 -13.15 3.16
C ASN A 99 -25.55 -13.73 2.92
N ASP A 100 -24.61 -13.52 3.84
CA ASP A 100 -23.24 -13.98 3.71
C ASP A 100 -23.12 -15.48 3.90
N GLU A 101 -23.91 -16.07 4.80
CA GLU A 101 -24.03 -17.53 4.92
C GLU A 101 -24.62 -18.14 3.65
N MET A 102 -25.65 -17.51 3.06
CA MET A 102 -26.22 -17.95 1.79
C MET A 102 -25.23 -17.82 0.63
N PHE A 103 -24.59 -16.67 0.46
CA PHE A 103 -23.67 -16.41 -0.65
C PHE A 103 -22.39 -17.27 -0.59
N ARG A 104 -21.93 -17.67 0.61
CA ARG A 104 -20.82 -18.64 0.76
C ARG A 104 -21.10 -20.00 0.13
N THR A 105 -22.36 -20.34 -0.13
CA THR A 105 -22.73 -21.58 -0.84
C THR A 105 -22.52 -21.47 -2.35
N PHE A 106 -22.38 -20.26 -2.89
CA PHE A 106 -22.20 -19.99 -4.32
C PHE A 106 -20.71 -19.95 -4.66
N GLN A 107 -20.16 -21.06 -5.14
CA GLN A 107 -18.73 -21.21 -5.43
C GLN A 107 -18.19 -20.24 -6.50
N ASN A 108 -19.07 -19.69 -7.34
CA ASN A 108 -18.75 -18.76 -8.41
C ASN A 108 -18.97 -17.28 -8.04
N LEU A 109 -19.25 -16.98 -6.77
CA LEU A 109 -19.48 -15.63 -6.28
C LEU A 109 -18.40 -15.23 -5.25
N MET A 110 -17.58 -14.25 -5.60
CA MET A 110 -16.67 -13.58 -4.68
C MET A 110 -17.03 -12.11 -4.59
N TYR A 111 -17.10 -11.57 -3.36
CA TYR A 111 -17.49 -10.18 -3.15
C TYR A 111 -16.95 -9.62 -1.84
N ALA A 112 -16.73 -8.31 -1.84
CA ALA A 112 -16.61 -7.48 -0.64
C ALA A 112 -17.53 -6.26 -0.84
N ARG A 113 -18.32 -5.91 0.17
CA ARG A 113 -19.23 -4.75 0.12
C ARG A 113 -18.67 -3.64 0.97
N VAL A 114 -17.90 -2.75 0.35
CA VAL A 114 -17.17 -1.67 1.04
C VAL A 114 -17.47 -0.35 0.35
N TYR A 115 -17.80 0.68 1.11
CA TYR A 115 -17.96 2.04 0.60
C TYR A 115 -17.64 3.06 1.70
N GLY A 116 -17.30 4.28 1.31
CA GLY A 116 -17.02 5.35 2.25
C GLY A 116 -16.27 6.51 1.62
N LYS A 117 -16.38 7.69 2.24
CA LYS A 117 -15.67 8.88 1.75
C LYS A 117 -14.16 8.69 1.82
N ALA A 118 -13.65 8.05 2.88
CA ALA A 118 -12.23 7.80 3.03
C ALA A 118 -11.69 6.85 1.95
N LEU A 119 -12.46 5.83 1.55
CA LEU A 119 -12.07 4.95 0.44
C LEU A 119 -11.96 5.73 -0.89
N ILE A 120 -12.93 6.61 -1.16
CA ILE A 120 -12.89 7.45 -2.37
C ILE A 120 -11.68 8.39 -2.33
N LEU A 121 -11.40 9.03 -1.20
CA LEU A 121 -10.26 9.92 -1.03
C LEU A 121 -8.92 9.18 -1.17
N ALA A 122 -8.81 7.98 -0.61
CA ALA A 122 -7.63 7.12 -0.73
C ALA A 122 -7.39 6.70 -2.19
N HIS A 123 -8.44 6.32 -2.92
CA HIS A 123 -8.34 6.03 -4.35
C HIS A 123 -7.97 7.28 -5.16
N ASP A 124 -8.60 8.42 -4.89
CA ASP A 124 -8.34 9.67 -5.59
C ASP A 124 -6.90 10.14 -5.43
N ILE A 125 -6.35 10.07 -4.22
CA ILE A 125 -4.98 10.51 -3.95
C ILE A 125 -3.95 9.55 -4.56
N GLU A 126 -4.24 8.25 -4.60
CA GLU A 126 -3.42 7.24 -5.30
C GLU A 126 -3.33 7.56 -6.80
N GLN A 127 -4.47 7.86 -7.44
CA GLN A 127 -4.52 8.16 -8.88
C GLN A 127 -3.89 9.51 -9.26
N LYS A 128 -4.09 10.55 -8.45
CA LYS A 128 -3.83 11.95 -8.85
C LYS A 128 -2.49 12.51 -8.38
N SER A 129 -1.81 11.87 -7.42
CA SER A 129 -0.64 12.45 -6.75
C SER A 129 0.70 12.28 -7.46
N GLY A 130 0.73 11.47 -8.52
CA GLY A 130 1.91 11.33 -9.36
C GLY A 130 2.28 9.89 -9.69
N PRO A 131 3.41 9.71 -10.41
CA PRO A 131 3.93 8.41 -10.79
C PRO A 131 4.80 7.80 -9.69
N GLY A 132 5.05 6.49 -9.79
CA GLY A 132 6.02 5.77 -8.95
C GLY A 132 5.36 4.88 -7.89
N ALA A 133 6.15 3.94 -7.36
CA ALA A 133 5.74 2.99 -6.33
C ALA A 133 5.78 3.68 -4.96
N ILE A 134 4.83 4.57 -4.73
CA ILE A 134 4.77 5.48 -3.60
C ILE A 134 3.38 5.41 -2.98
N THR A 135 3.30 5.45 -1.65
CA THR A 135 2.03 5.59 -0.94
C THR A 135 1.83 7.05 -0.53
N PHE A 136 0.83 7.71 -1.12
CA PHE A 136 0.50 9.10 -0.84
C PHE A 136 -0.49 9.21 0.31
N LEU A 137 -0.46 10.33 1.03
CA LEU A 137 -1.29 10.59 2.20
C LEU A 137 -2.11 11.85 1.99
N THR A 138 -3.40 11.81 2.31
CA THR A 138 -4.18 13.05 2.47
C THR A 138 -3.61 13.86 3.62
N ASP A 139 -3.78 15.18 3.62
CA ASP A 139 -3.27 16.06 4.69
C ASP A 139 -3.71 15.61 6.09
N ILE A 140 -4.97 15.17 6.23
CA ILE A 140 -5.51 14.68 7.50
C ILE A 140 -4.83 13.37 7.93
N ALA A 141 -4.58 12.46 6.98
CA ALA A 141 -3.85 11.23 7.27
C ALA A 141 -2.39 11.53 7.65
N ALA A 142 -1.73 12.43 6.92
CA ALA A 142 -0.38 12.86 7.21
C ALA A 142 -0.28 13.46 8.61
N GLN A 143 -1.14 14.41 8.96
CA GLN A 143 -1.18 15.02 10.29
C GLN A 143 -1.31 13.95 11.37
N ARG A 144 -2.29 13.06 11.23
CA ARG A 144 -2.55 12.02 12.22
C ARG A 144 -1.38 11.05 12.39
N LEU A 145 -0.75 10.63 11.30
CA LEU A 145 0.40 9.73 11.35
C LEU A 145 1.63 10.45 11.93
N SER A 146 1.84 11.72 11.60
CA SER A 146 2.91 12.54 12.18
C SER A 146 2.76 12.76 13.69
N GLU A 147 1.52 12.89 14.19
CA GLU A 147 1.23 12.98 15.63
C GLU A 147 1.53 11.67 16.36
N PHE A 148 1.39 10.53 15.67
CA PHE A 148 1.74 9.21 16.22
C PHE A 148 3.25 8.97 16.24
N ASP A 149 3.92 9.15 15.09
CA ASP A 149 5.37 9.15 14.94
C ASP A 149 5.73 9.87 13.62
N SER A 150 6.50 10.95 13.73
CA SER A 150 6.89 11.80 12.61
C SER A 150 7.68 11.07 11.53
N ASN A 151 8.34 9.96 11.85
CA ASN A 151 9.13 9.20 10.89
C ASN A 151 8.27 8.46 9.86
N HIS A 152 6.95 8.37 10.05
CA HIS A 152 6.04 7.77 9.07
C HIS A 152 5.68 8.68 7.90
N VAL A 153 6.09 9.95 7.92
CA VAL A 153 5.61 10.94 6.94
C VAL A 153 6.77 11.72 6.35
N LEU A 154 6.94 11.60 5.03
CA LEU A 154 7.71 12.53 4.24
C LEU A 154 6.80 13.70 3.84
N HIS A 155 7.03 14.86 4.44
CA HIS A 155 6.28 16.07 4.14
C HIS A 155 6.67 16.66 2.77
N GLY A 156 5.69 17.24 2.09
CA GLY A 156 5.84 17.88 0.77
C GLY A 156 4.50 18.44 0.30
N THR A 157 4.40 18.83 -0.97
CA THR A 157 3.12 19.28 -1.56
C THR A 157 2.03 18.23 -1.44
N THR A 158 2.40 16.96 -1.67
CA THR A 158 1.58 15.80 -1.30
C THR A 158 2.41 14.97 -0.32
N PRO A 159 1.97 14.80 0.93
CA PRO A 159 2.69 13.98 1.89
C PRO A 159 2.73 12.50 1.46
N MET A 160 3.81 11.81 1.81
CA MET A 160 4.05 10.41 1.44
C MET A 160 4.35 9.57 2.68
N LEU A 161 3.93 8.31 2.67
CA LEU A 161 4.17 7.37 3.76
C LEU A 161 5.61 6.87 3.71
N CYS A 162 6.36 7.07 4.80
CA CYS A 162 7.62 6.41 5.09
C CYS A 162 7.35 5.13 5.89
N TRP A 163 7.74 3.98 5.33
CA TRP A 163 7.39 2.68 5.89
C TRP A 163 8.57 1.72 6.10
N ALA A 164 9.75 2.05 5.58
CA ALA A 164 10.90 1.14 5.53
C ALA A 164 11.88 1.37 6.69
N SER A 165 12.63 0.33 7.05
CA SER A 165 13.84 0.46 7.87
C SER A 165 14.96 1.18 7.12
N GLU A 166 16.01 1.61 7.83
CA GLU A 166 17.20 2.22 7.20
C GLU A 166 17.83 1.27 6.17
N ARG A 167 17.92 -0.01 6.52
CA ARG A 167 18.47 -1.06 5.66
C ARG A 167 17.64 -1.23 4.41
N GLU A 168 16.32 -1.33 4.56
CA GLU A 168 15.38 -1.44 3.45
C GLU A 168 15.46 -0.19 2.56
N ALA A 169 15.29 1.01 3.11
CA ALA A 169 15.32 2.26 2.34
C ALA A 169 16.61 2.41 1.52
N THR A 170 17.76 2.07 2.10
CA THR A 170 19.06 2.11 1.41
C THR A 170 19.15 1.08 0.28
N ALA A 171 18.71 -0.15 0.52
CA ALA A 171 18.68 -1.20 -0.50
C ALA A 171 17.75 -0.81 -1.67
N LEU A 172 16.60 -0.22 -1.36
CA LEU A 172 15.58 0.20 -2.32
C LEU A 172 16.03 1.40 -3.16
N LEU A 173 16.77 2.33 -2.56
CA LEU A 173 17.44 3.39 -3.29
C LEU A 173 18.45 2.80 -4.29
N GLY A 174 19.26 1.82 -3.88
CA GLY A 174 20.19 1.12 -4.78
C GLY A 174 19.48 0.41 -5.94
N TYR A 175 18.40 -0.32 -5.64
CA TYR A 175 17.59 -1.02 -6.63
C TYR A 175 16.94 -0.06 -7.64
N SER A 176 16.28 0.98 -7.15
CA SER A 176 15.58 1.95 -8.01
C SER A 176 16.55 2.67 -8.96
N ASN A 177 17.75 3.03 -8.48
CA ASN A 177 18.83 3.58 -9.30
C ASN A 177 19.29 2.61 -10.40
N SER A 178 19.40 1.32 -10.09
CA SER A 178 19.74 0.29 -11.09
C SER A 178 18.66 0.15 -12.16
N LYS A 179 17.39 0.08 -11.75
CA LYS A 179 16.23 0.03 -12.67
C LYS A 179 16.15 1.26 -13.56
N LEU A 180 16.34 2.45 -13.01
CA LEU A 180 16.33 3.70 -13.77
C LEU A 180 17.33 3.71 -14.93
N LYS A 181 18.53 3.14 -14.73
CA LYS A 181 19.57 3.03 -15.78
C LYS A 181 19.15 2.12 -16.93
N ASN A 182 18.23 1.19 -16.69
CA ASN A 182 17.75 0.21 -17.66
C ASN A 182 16.49 0.67 -18.42
N HIS A 183 15.91 1.83 -18.08
CA HIS A 183 14.72 2.36 -18.77
C HIS A 183 15.08 3.39 -19.86
N PRO A 184 14.57 3.23 -21.10
CA PRO A 184 14.71 4.21 -22.17
C PRO A 184 14.19 5.59 -21.77
N ASN A 185 14.82 6.65 -22.29
CA ASN A 185 14.62 8.04 -21.88
C ASN A 185 13.17 8.58 -22.01
N GLU A 186 12.31 7.97 -22.82
CA GLU A 186 10.98 8.50 -23.16
C GLU A 186 9.81 7.61 -22.71
N SER A 187 10.05 6.61 -21.86
CA SER A 187 8.98 5.69 -21.42
C SER A 187 8.27 6.13 -20.13
N ASP A 188 6.98 5.80 -20.00
CA ASP A 188 6.22 5.97 -18.75
C ASP A 188 6.87 5.23 -17.58
N GLY A 189 7.49 4.08 -17.85
CA GLY A 189 8.28 3.34 -16.87
C GLY A 189 9.47 4.14 -16.32
N ARG A 190 10.10 5.00 -17.12
CA ARG A 190 11.17 5.89 -16.64
C ARG A 190 10.63 6.95 -15.69
N ARG A 191 9.46 7.53 -15.98
CA ARG A 191 8.83 8.53 -15.09
C ARG A 191 8.51 7.91 -13.73
N GLN A 192 7.97 6.69 -13.71
CA GLN A 192 7.72 5.95 -12.48
C GLN A 192 9.02 5.62 -11.72
N ALA A 193 10.06 5.16 -12.43
CA ALA A 193 11.35 4.86 -11.81
C ALA A 193 11.99 6.11 -11.21
N LEU A 194 12.00 7.24 -11.92
CA LEU A 194 12.52 8.52 -11.43
C LEU A 194 11.83 8.98 -10.16
N ALA A 195 10.50 8.97 -10.14
CA ALA A 195 9.74 9.39 -8.97
C ALA A 195 9.98 8.47 -7.76
N THR A 196 10.04 7.16 -8.00
CA THR A 196 10.33 6.17 -6.95
C THR A 196 11.74 6.36 -6.39
N THR A 197 12.74 6.58 -7.25
CA THR A 197 14.12 6.88 -6.84
C THR A 197 14.18 8.17 -6.02
N PHE A 198 13.58 9.25 -6.52
CA PHE A 198 13.56 10.53 -5.82
C PHE A 198 12.89 10.43 -4.44
N TYR A 199 11.80 9.68 -4.33
CA TYR A 199 11.18 9.38 -3.04
C TYR A 199 12.16 8.73 -2.07
N TRP A 200 12.85 7.65 -2.48
CA TRP A 200 13.84 6.99 -1.61
C TRP A 200 15.05 7.86 -1.28
N GLU A 201 15.51 8.71 -2.20
CA GLU A 201 16.56 9.69 -1.94
C GLU A 201 16.16 10.64 -0.81
N GLN A 202 14.91 11.14 -0.82
CA GLN A 202 14.40 12.01 0.23
C GLN A 202 14.28 11.29 1.58
N VAL A 203 13.74 10.07 1.59
CA VAL A 203 13.63 9.24 2.81
C VAL A 203 15.01 9.05 3.45
N VAL A 204 16.02 8.69 2.64
CA VAL A 204 17.38 8.46 3.12
C VAL A 204 18.06 9.75 3.58
N ALA A 205 17.94 10.83 2.79
CA ALA A 205 18.55 12.12 3.12
C ALA A 205 17.99 12.72 4.42
N GLN A 206 16.69 12.53 4.68
CA GLN A 206 16.01 13.04 5.86
C GLN A 206 16.00 12.05 7.04
N LYS A 207 16.53 10.84 6.86
CA LYS A 207 16.59 9.76 7.87
C LYS A 207 15.21 9.37 8.43
N LEU A 208 14.20 9.37 7.57
CA LEU A 208 12.82 9.01 7.93
C LEU A 208 12.66 7.48 7.91
N TYR A 209 13.26 6.83 8.90
CA TYR A 209 13.29 5.37 9.02
C TYR A 209 12.39 4.88 10.13
N LEU A 210 11.81 3.72 9.91
CA LEU A 210 11.13 2.98 10.97
C LEU A 210 12.11 2.04 11.67
N PRO A 211 11.96 1.82 12.99
CA PRO A 211 12.76 0.82 13.69
C PRO A 211 12.47 -0.59 13.15
N ASP A 212 13.47 -1.46 13.12
CA ASP A 212 13.36 -2.89 12.71
C ASP A 212 12.31 -3.68 13.54
N LEU A 213 11.75 -3.09 14.60
CA LEU A 213 10.62 -3.61 15.36
C LEU A 213 9.32 -3.74 14.55
N TYR A 214 9.26 -3.15 13.36
CA TYR A 214 8.21 -3.40 12.36
C TYR A 214 8.50 -4.64 11.48
N GLU A 215 9.72 -5.19 11.55
CA GLU A 215 10.17 -6.42 10.85
C GLU A 215 10.08 -7.69 11.72
N GLY A 216 9.69 -7.57 13.00
CA GLY A 216 9.66 -8.69 13.97
C GLY A 216 8.46 -9.65 13.79
N PRO A 217 8.60 -10.93 14.20
CA PRO A 217 7.61 -11.96 13.93
C PRO A 217 6.31 -11.55 14.59
N PHE A 218 5.22 -11.84 13.89
CA PHE A 218 3.88 -11.82 14.44
C PHE A 218 3.88 -12.33 15.90
N PRO A 219 3.16 -11.69 16.83
CA PRO A 219 3.06 -12.22 18.18
C PRO A 219 2.60 -13.69 18.12
N PRO A 220 3.14 -14.56 18.99
CA PRO A 220 2.82 -15.99 18.98
C PRO A 220 1.31 -16.25 19.06
#